data_AF-A0A3D5Q6S9-F1
#
_entry.id   AF-A0A3D5Q6S9-F1
#
_cell.length_a   1.000
_cell.length_b   1.000
_cell.length_c   1.000
_cell.angle_alpha   90.00
_cell.angle_beta   90.00
_cell.angle_gamma   90.00
#
_symmetry.space_group_name_H-M   'P 1'
#
loop_
_entity.id
_entity.type
_entity.pdbx_description
1 polymer ?
#
loop_
_entity_poly.entity_id
_entity_poly.type
_entity_poly.pdbx_seq_one_letter_code
_entity_poly.pdbx_strand_id
1 'polypeptide(L)'
;MKTGTRDSKNFPHLLALARGARAGNMEATKNLARQLRHASNTKAVLRQLKQQLHQDQIKREKMALQRRAEQERKHCDRFPPTHPLFRKSRATGGRKNHDAMKRAILCGGVETNRNRH
;
A
#
# COMPACT_ATOMS: atom_id res chain seq x y z
N MET A 1 -4.69 34.40 -22.21
CA MET A 1 -5.48 35.03 -21.14
C MET A 1 -5.01 34.48 -19.79
N LYS A 2 -4.40 35.34 -18.94
CA LYS A 2 -3.97 34.94 -17.60
C LYS A 2 -5.20 34.91 -16.69
N THR A 3 -5.74 33.73 -16.40
CA THR A 3 -6.77 33.55 -15.37
C THR A 3 -6.10 33.80 -14.01
N GLY A 4 -6.07 35.07 -13.61
CA GLY A 4 -5.59 35.51 -12.31
C GLY A 4 -6.37 34.79 -11.22
N THR A 5 -5.71 33.79 -10.64
CA THR A 5 -6.14 32.92 -9.55
C THR A 5 -6.26 33.75 -8.26
N ARG A 6 -7.34 34.52 -8.14
CA ARG A 6 -7.78 35.10 -6.86
C ARG A 6 -7.98 34.03 -5.78
N ASP A 7 -8.15 32.77 -6.20
CA ASP A 7 -8.39 31.61 -5.34
C ASP A 7 -7.13 30.91 -4.82
N SER A 8 -5.92 31.29 -5.27
CA SER A 8 -4.69 30.58 -4.86
C SER A 8 -4.40 30.66 -3.36
N LYS A 9 -4.68 31.80 -2.72
CA LYS A 9 -4.48 31.99 -1.27
C LYS A 9 -5.50 31.24 -0.42
N ASN A 10 -6.71 31.01 -0.94
CA ASN A 10 -7.80 30.33 -0.24
C ASN A 10 -7.84 28.82 -0.54
N PHE A 11 -7.06 28.35 -1.50
CA PHE A 11 -7.05 26.94 -1.91
C PHE A 11 -6.69 25.96 -0.77
N PRO A 12 -5.69 26.22 0.10
CA PRO A 12 -5.40 25.34 1.24
C PRO A 12 -6.58 25.21 2.20
N HIS A 13 -7.32 26.30 2.42
CA HIS A 13 -8.50 26.31 3.27
C HIS A 13 -9.67 25.54 2.63
N LEU A 14 -9.91 25.75 1.33
CA LEU A 14 -10.88 24.96 0.55
C LEU A 14 -10.54 23.47 0.57
N LEU A 15 -9.26 23.11 0.50
CA LEU A 15 -8.81 21.73 0.58
C LEU A 15 -9.07 21.13 1.96
N ALA A 16 -8.86 21.88 3.04
CA ALA A 16 -9.20 21.44 4.40
C ALA A 16 -10.71 21.19 4.55
N LEU A 17 -11.55 22.09 4.04
CA LEU A 17 -13.00 21.92 4.02
C LEU A 17 -13.42 20.72 3.17
N ALA A 18 -12.80 20.50 2.00
CA ALA A 18 -13.08 19.35 1.15
C ALA A 18 -12.67 18.02 1.79
N ARG A 19 -11.56 17.99 2.54
CA ARG A 19 -11.17 16.82 3.36
C ARG A 19 -12.19 16.55 4.47
N GLY A 20 -12.66 17.59 5.16
CA GLY A 20 -13.71 17.49 6.17
C GLY A 20 -15.03 16.99 5.60
N ALA A 21 -15.44 17.51 4.44
CA ALA A 21 -16.64 17.06 3.73
C ALA A 21 -16.56 15.57 3.36
N ARG A 22 -15.40 15.12 2.86
CA ARG A 22 -15.15 13.69 2.57
C ARG A 22 -15.20 12.80 3.81
N ALA A 23 -14.87 13.34 4.98
CA ALA A 23 -14.97 12.66 6.26
C ALA A 23 -16.40 12.68 6.87
N GLY A 24 -17.39 13.25 6.17
CA GLY A 24 -18.78 13.33 6.63
C GLY A 24 -19.08 14.55 7.52
N ASN A 25 -18.17 15.51 7.65
CA ASN A 25 -18.43 16.72 8.42
C ASN A 25 -19.38 17.66 7.64
N MET A 26 -20.63 17.72 8.10
CA MET A 26 -21.68 18.53 7.49
C MET A 26 -21.38 20.03 7.48
N GLU A 27 -20.74 20.56 8.51
CA GLU A 27 -20.37 21.98 8.56
C GLU A 27 -19.26 22.32 7.56
N ALA A 28 -18.30 21.41 7.40
CA ALA A 28 -17.27 21.56 6.37
C ALA A 28 -17.89 21.57 4.95
N THR A 29 -18.88 20.71 4.70
CA THR A 29 -19.62 20.68 3.43
C THR A 29 -20.40 21.97 3.18
N LYS A 30 -21.12 22.48 4.19
CA LYS A 30 -21.85 23.76 4.08
C LYS A 30 -20.90 24.92 3.81
N ASN A 31 -19.79 25.01 4.54
CA ASN A 31 -18.81 26.08 4.38
C ASN A 31 -18.10 26.01 3.02
N LEU A 32 -17.77 24.80 2.54
CA LEU A 32 -17.24 24.60 1.20
C LEU A 32 -18.24 25.08 0.13
N ALA A 33 -19.52 24.71 0.26
CA ALA A 33 -20.56 25.15 -0.67
C ALA A 33 -20.72 26.67 -0.68
N ARG A 34 -20.67 27.34 0.48
CA ARG A 34 -20.69 28.81 0.56
C ARG A 34 -19.50 29.44 -0.15
N GLN A 35 -18.30 28.95 0.09
CA GLN A 35 -17.09 29.51 -0.54
C GLN A 35 -17.08 29.30 -2.05
N LEU A 36 -17.54 28.14 -2.51
CA LEU A 36 -17.66 27.86 -3.94
C LEU A 36 -18.72 28.77 -4.61
N ARG A 37 -19.80 29.16 -3.94
CA ARG A 37 -20.78 30.11 -4.51
C ARG A 37 -20.19 31.47 -4.85
N HIS A 38 -19.16 31.90 -4.12
CA HIS A 38 -18.48 33.18 -4.34
C HIS A 38 -17.24 33.09 -5.24
N ALA A 39 -16.85 31.87 -5.65
CA ALA A 39 -15.69 31.67 -6.51
C ALA A 39 -16.02 32.00 -7.96
N SER A 40 -15.08 32.67 -8.65
CA SER A 40 -15.26 33.08 -10.05
C SER A 40 -15.26 31.90 -11.03
N ASN A 41 -14.59 30.80 -10.69
CA ASN A 41 -14.55 29.59 -11.51
C ASN A 41 -14.64 28.31 -10.67
N THR A 42 -15.87 27.97 -10.28
CA THR A 42 -16.19 26.81 -9.43
C THR A 42 -15.75 25.49 -10.03
N LYS A 43 -15.95 25.28 -11.34
CA LYS A 43 -15.59 24.03 -12.03
C LYS A 43 -14.09 23.78 -11.99
N ALA A 44 -13.28 24.83 -12.22
CA ALA A 44 -11.82 24.72 -12.16
C ALA A 44 -11.34 24.38 -10.74
N VAL A 45 -11.87 25.07 -9.73
CA VAL A 45 -11.54 24.83 -8.32
C VAL A 45 -11.91 23.41 -7.90
N LEU A 46 -13.11 22.93 -8.24
CA LEU A 46 -13.54 21.56 -7.95
C LEU A 46 -12.65 20.51 -8.60
N ARG A 47 -12.23 20.73 -9.86
CA ARG A 47 -11.31 19.82 -10.55
C ARG A 47 -9.96 19.74 -9.84
N GLN A 48 -9.42 20.88 -9.41
CA GLN A 48 -8.16 20.94 -8.65
C GLN A 48 -8.28 20.25 -7.28
N LEU A 49 -9.37 20.51 -6.54
CA LEU A 49 -9.64 19.87 -5.25
C LEU A 49 -9.74 18.34 -5.39
N LYS A 50 -10.48 17.86 -6.40
CA LYS A 50 -10.60 16.42 -6.69
C LYS A 50 -9.23 15.79 -6.97
N GLN A 51 -8.41 16.44 -7.79
CA GLN A 51 -7.08 15.94 -8.14
C GLN A 51 -6.16 15.87 -6.91
N GLN A 52 -6.16 16.89 -6.06
CA GLN A 52 -5.38 16.89 -4.81
C GLN A 52 -5.84 15.81 -3.83
N LEU A 53 -7.16 15.66 -3.63
CA LEU A 53 -7.70 14.60 -2.77
C LEU A 53 -7.36 13.19 -3.27
N HIS A 54 -7.30 12.99 -4.58
CA HIS A 54 -6.89 11.73 -5.18
C HIS A 54 -5.39 11.46 -4.97
N GLN A 55 -4.53 12.47 -5.17
CA GLN A 55 -3.09 12.37 -4.91
C GLN A 55 -2.80 12.08 -3.43
N ASP A 56 -3.52 12.72 -2.51
CA ASP A 56 -3.40 12.45 -1.08
C ASP A 56 -3.77 11.00 -0.73
N GLN A 57 -4.81 10.47 -1.38
CA GLN A 57 -5.20 9.08 -1.21
C GLN A 57 -4.11 8.12 -1.70
N ILE A 58 -3.58 8.33 -2.91
CA ILE A 58 -2.48 7.52 -3.45
C ILE A 58 -1.27 7.55 -2.51
N LYS A 59 -0.91 8.71 -1.98
CA LYS A 59 0.20 8.84 -1.01
C LYS A 59 -0.06 8.02 0.26
N ARG A 60 -1.28 8.08 0.81
CA ARG A 60 -1.66 7.28 1.98
C ARG A 60 -1.59 5.79 1.71
N GLU A 61 -2.09 5.35 0.56
CA GLU A 61 -2.03 3.95 0.14
C GLU A 61 -0.59 3.47 -0.04
N LYS A 62 0.27 4.26 -0.69
CA LYS A 62 1.72 3.97 -0.80
C LYS A 62 2.39 3.81 0.57
N MET A 63 2.13 4.75 1.50
CA MET A 63 2.67 4.67 2.86
C MET A 63 2.17 3.44 3.61
N ALA A 64 0.90 3.06 3.43
CA ALA A 64 0.33 1.86 4.03
C ALA A 64 0.98 0.58 3.46
N LEU A 65 1.19 0.52 2.15
CA LEU A 65 1.89 -0.59 1.49
C LEU A 65 3.33 -0.73 1.97
N GLN A 66 4.07 0.38 2.09
CA GLN A 66 5.44 0.37 2.62
C GLN A 66 5.48 -0.16 4.06
N ARG A 67 4.57 0.27 4.93
CA ARG A 67 4.48 -0.23 6.30
C ARG A 67 4.17 -1.73 6.36
N ARG A 68 3.29 -2.22 5.49
CA ARG A 68 2.99 -3.67 5.39
C ARG A 68 4.22 -4.45 4.93
N ALA A 69 4.92 -3.97 3.91
CA ALA A 69 6.16 -4.60 3.43
C ALA A 69 7.27 -4.61 4.50
N GLU A 70 7.41 -3.55 5.29
CA GLU A 70 8.34 -3.52 6.43
C GLU A 70 7.94 -4.50 7.54
N GLN A 71 6.65 -4.63 7.83
CA GLN A 71 6.16 -5.63 8.79
C GLN A 71 6.43 -7.05 8.29
N GLU A 72 6.14 -7.34 7.02
CA GLU A 72 6.43 -8.63 6.39
C GLU A 72 7.92 -8.97 6.44
N ARG A 73 8.81 -8.00 6.16
CA ARG A 73 10.26 -8.18 6.31
C ARG A 73 10.64 -8.57 7.74
N LYS A 74 10.14 -7.85 8.74
CA LYS A 74 10.38 -8.18 10.16
C LYS A 74 9.85 -9.56 10.55
N HIS A 75 8.79 -10.05 9.90
CA HIS A 75 8.25 -11.38 10.11
C HIS A 75 9.03 -12.47 9.37
N CYS A 76 9.55 -12.19 8.17
CA CYS A 76 10.39 -13.12 7.40
C CYS A 76 11.81 -13.27 7.96
N ASP A 77 12.38 -12.19 8.52
CA ASP A 77 13.68 -12.20 9.21
C ASP A 77 13.63 -12.96 10.55
N ARG A 78 12.46 -13.50 10.91
CA ARG A 78 12.22 -14.36 12.09
C ARG A 78 12.38 -15.84 11.81
N PHE A 79 12.98 -16.25 10.68
CA PHE A 79 13.66 -17.54 10.64
C PHE A 79 15.02 -17.37 11.33
N PRO A 80 15.21 -17.88 12.55
CA PRO A 80 16.50 -17.76 13.19
C PRO A 80 17.52 -18.51 12.32
N PRO A 81 18.69 -17.91 11.99
CA PRO A 81 19.77 -18.61 11.29
C PRO A 81 20.30 -19.81 12.09
N THR A 82 19.79 -20.02 13.30
CA THR A 82 20.05 -21.14 14.19
C THR A 82 18.97 -22.24 14.17
N HIS A 83 17.97 -22.19 13.28
CA HIS A 83 17.02 -23.30 13.11
C HIS A 83 17.78 -24.58 12.73
N PRO A 84 17.55 -25.73 13.40
CA PRO A 84 18.35 -26.94 13.21
C PRO A 84 18.31 -27.53 11.79
N LEU A 85 17.33 -27.14 10.96
CA LEU A 85 17.28 -27.48 9.53
C LEU A 85 18.34 -26.74 8.67
N PHE A 86 18.84 -25.58 9.13
CA PHE A 86 19.87 -24.79 8.42
C PHE A 86 21.25 -24.86 9.10
N ARG A 87 21.33 -25.41 10.32
CA ARG A 87 22.61 -25.78 10.96
C ARG A 87 23.04 -27.17 10.48
N LYS A 88 23.70 -27.24 9.32
CA LYS A 88 24.81 -28.20 9.00
C LYS A 88 25.05 -28.27 7.49
N SER A 89 26.05 -27.52 7.02
CA SER A 89 26.83 -27.92 5.85
C SER A 89 28.29 -27.44 5.89
N ARG A 90 28.82 -27.08 7.08
CA ARG A 90 30.26 -26.74 7.23
C ARG A 90 31.13 -27.83 7.85
N ALA A 91 30.60 -29.02 8.09
CA ALA A 91 31.41 -30.15 8.53
C ALA A 91 30.85 -31.43 7.92
N THR A 92 31.44 -31.83 6.79
CA THR A 92 31.78 -33.23 6.46
C THR A 92 32.34 -33.24 5.05
N GLY A 93 33.67 -33.29 4.96
CA GLY A 93 34.30 -33.87 3.78
C GLY A 93 33.77 -35.29 3.58
N GLY A 94 33.48 -35.63 2.33
CA GLY A 94 33.20 -36.99 1.92
C GLY A 94 31.80 -37.51 2.25
N ARG A 95 30.90 -37.47 1.27
CA ARG A 95 30.37 -38.69 0.62
C ARG A 95 29.36 -38.29 -0.45
N LYS A 96 29.73 -38.63 -1.68
CA LYS A 96 28.84 -38.67 -2.84
C LYS A 96 27.66 -39.61 -2.52
N ASN A 97 26.49 -39.34 -3.10
CA ASN A 97 25.29 -40.20 -3.17
C ASN A 97 24.19 -39.94 -2.12
N HIS A 98 23.48 -38.80 -2.18
CA HIS A 98 22.16 -38.67 -1.53
C HIS A 98 21.19 -37.66 -2.20
N ASP A 99 21.42 -37.27 -3.46
CA ASP A 99 20.67 -36.17 -4.10
C ASP A 99 19.23 -36.55 -4.54
N ALA A 100 18.97 -37.82 -4.87
CA ALA A 100 17.64 -38.22 -5.38
C ALA A 100 16.54 -38.23 -4.29
N MET A 101 16.84 -38.72 -3.08
CA MET A 101 15.82 -38.92 -2.05
C MET A 101 15.44 -37.63 -1.32
N LYS A 102 16.31 -36.61 -1.29
CA LYS A 102 16.00 -35.30 -0.69
C LYS A 102 15.22 -34.37 -1.61
N ARG A 103 15.33 -34.52 -2.95
CA ARG A 103 14.51 -33.75 -3.91
C ARG A 103 13.03 -34.12 -3.86
N ALA A 104 12.70 -35.39 -3.61
CA ALA A 104 11.31 -35.85 -3.49
C ALA A 104 10.57 -35.27 -2.27
N ILE A 105 11.30 -34.88 -1.22
CA ILE A 105 10.70 -34.35 0.01
C ILE A 105 10.56 -32.82 -0.05
N LEU A 106 11.43 -32.13 -0.80
CA LEU A 106 11.43 -30.66 -0.92
C LEU A 106 10.54 -30.13 -2.07
N CYS A 107 10.35 -30.90 -3.13
CA CYS A 107 9.44 -30.56 -4.22
C CYS A 107 8.11 -31.29 -3.99
N GLY A 108 7.30 -30.77 -3.07
CA GLY A 108 5.88 -31.09 -2.88
C GLY A 108 5.44 -32.49 -3.32
N GLY A 109 5.31 -33.41 -2.36
CA GLY A 109 4.45 -34.58 -2.50
C GLY A 109 3.00 -34.14 -2.72
N VAL A 110 2.71 -33.71 -3.95
CA VAL A 110 1.41 -33.41 -4.49
C VAL A 110 0.92 -34.71 -5.13
N GLU A 111 -0.03 -35.32 -4.43
CA GLU A 111 -1.15 -36.06 -4.99
C GLU A 111 -0.85 -37.12 -6.06
N THR A 112 -0.74 -38.39 -5.66
CA THR A 112 -1.28 -39.50 -6.47
C THR A 112 -1.85 -40.60 -5.57
N ASN A 113 -2.98 -40.32 -4.93
CA ASN A 113 -3.88 -41.35 -4.42
C ASN A 113 -5.20 -41.32 -5.23
N ARG A 114 -5.07 -41.41 -6.55
CA ARG A 114 -6.15 -41.70 -7.50
C ARG A 114 -5.74 -42.94 -8.27
N ASN A 115 -6.04 -44.11 -7.70
CA ASN A 115 -6.41 -45.34 -8.42
C ASN A 115 -6.67 -46.44 -7.39
N ARG A 116 -7.86 -46.38 -6.80
CA ARG A 116 -8.56 -47.55 -6.28
C ARG A 116 -10.00 -47.45 -6.76
N HIS A 117 -10.23 -47.97 -7.97
CA HIS A 117 -11.42 -48.69 -8.38
C HIS A 117 -11.05 -49.51 -9.62
#